data_AF-A0A956S751-F1
#
_entry.id   AF-A0A956S751-F1
#
_cell.length_a   1.000
_cell.length_b   1.000
_cell.length_c   1.000
_cell.angle_alpha   90.00
_cell.angle_beta   90.00
_cell.angle_gamma   90.00
#
_symmetry.space_group_name_H-M   'P 1'
#
loop_
_entity.id
_entity.type
_entity.pdbx_description
1 polymer ?
#
loop_
_entity_poly.entity_id
_entity_poly.type
_entity_poly.pdbx_seq_one_letter_code
_entity_poly.pdbx_strand_id
1 'polypeptide(L)'
;CTDSHKSYIQFAKDLELDHKKIARGHYKNDIYHINHVNSLHSNLKIWLYRFRGVSTKFLPNYMSWYKWLQSFSSDKEVIKTKNMLIHSVIPFVDTKIKGYKERVLKLL
;
A
#
# COMPACT_ATOMS: atom_id res chain seq x y z
N CYS A 1 9.08 -2.88 8.04
CA CYS A 1 9.05 -4.13 8.83
C CYS A 1 9.23 -5.29 7.88
N THR A 2 10.34 -6.03 7.96
CA THR A 2 10.55 -7.24 7.13
C THR A 2 11.06 -8.35 8.02
N ASP A 3 11.03 -9.57 7.49
CA ASP A 3 11.80 -10.66 8.09
C ASP A 3 13.31 -10.33 8.03
N SER A 4 14.10 -11.02 8.84
CA SER A 4 15.53 -10.72 9.02
C SER A 4 16.42 -11.14 7.82
N HIS A 5 15.88 -11.24 6.61
CA HIS A 5 16.65 -11.57 5.41
C HIS A 5 17.61 -10.44 5.01
N LYS A 6 18.85 -10.80 4.63
CA LYS A 6 19.93 -9.84 4.36
C LYS A 6 19.63 -8.92 3.17
N SER A 7 18.87 -9.38 2.19
CA SER A 7 18.47 -8.58 1.02
C SER A 7 17.69 -7.32 1.40
N TYR A 8 16.78 -7.41 2.37
CA TYR A 8 16.00 -6.26 2.83
C TYR A 8 16.85 -5.25 3.61
N ILE A 9 17.93 -5.71 4.25
CA ILE A 9 18.87 -4.83 4.95
C ILE A 9 19.65 -3.98 3.94
N GLN A 10 20.14 -4.60 2.86
CA GLN A 10 20.86 -3.87 1.82
C GLN A 10 19.92 -2.90 1.10
N PHE A 11 18.74 -3.38 0.69
CA PHE A 11 17.72 -2.55 0.03
C PHE A 11 17.33 -1.32 0.84
N ALA A 12 17.15 -1.46 2.16
CA ALA A 12 16.81 -0.32 3.01
C ALA A 12 17.97 0.67 3.17
N LYS A 13 19.22 0.19 3.16
CA LYS A 13 20.40 1.06 3.16
C LYS A 13 20.52 1.83 1.86
N ASP A 14 20.34 1.15 0.73
CA ASP A 14 20.45 1.76 -0.61
C ASP A 14 19.41 2.87 -0.84
N LEU A 15 18.25 2.78 -0.17
CA LEU A 15 17.16 3.74 -0.26
C LEU A 15 17.03 4.67 0.96
N GLU A 16 17.98 4.64 1.90
CA GLU A 16 17.96 5.45 3.14
C GLU A 16 16.65 5.32 3.96
N LEU A 17 16.07 4.11 3.99
CA LEU A 17 14.80 3.85 4.68
C LEU A 17 15.04 3.35 6.11
N ASP A 18 14.20 3.82 7.06
CA ASP A 18 14.18 3.31 8.43
C ASP A 18 13.69 1.85 8.48
N HIS A 19 14.64 0.93 8.55
CA HIS A 19 14.37 -0.50 8.52
C HIS A 19 14.07 -1.05 9.91
N LYS A 20 12.78 -1.16 10.26
CA LYS A 20 12.34 -1.88 11.46
C LYS A 20 12.46 -3.39 11.27
N LYS A 21 13.45 -4.01 11.92
CA LYS A 21 13.65 -5.46 11.93
C LYS A 21 12.84 -6.10 13.06
N ILE A 22 12.23 -7.24 12.79
CA ILE A 22 11.59 -8.08 13.79
C ILE A 22 12.47 -9.31 13.96
N ALA A 23 12.83 -9.62 15.22
CA ALA A 23 13.68 -10.76 15.55
C ALA A 23 13.02 -12.09 15.12
N ARG A 24 13.84 -13.06 14.72
CA ARG A 24 13.36 -14.41 14.36
C ARG A 24 12.60 -15.02 15.55
N GLY A 25 11.45 -15.64 15.28
CA GLY A 25 10.58 -16.23 16.32
C GLY A 25 9.55 -15.26 16.92
N HIS A 26 9.62 -13.97 16.60
CA HIS A 26 8.64 -12.98 17.02
C HIS A 26 7.85 -12.43 15.82
N TYR A 27 6.54 -12.20 16.01
CA TYR A 27 5.65 -11.69 14.96
C TYR A 27 5.33 -10.19 15.12
N LYS A 28 5.67 -9.62 16.28
CA LYS A 28 5.41 -8.24 16.67
C LYS A 28 6.62 -7.68 17.40
N ASN A 29 7.01 -6.45 17.06
CA ASN A 29 7.96 -5.65 17.82
C ASN A 29 7.28 -4.30 18.12
N ASP A 30 6.71 -4.18 19.31
CA ASP A 30 5.88 -3.03 19.73
C ASP A 30 4.73 -2.72 18.74
N ILE A 31 4.63 -1.53 18.17
CA ILE A 31 3.58 -1.14 17.20
C ILE A 31 3.77 -1.85 15.84
N TYR A 32 4.95 -2.41 15.57
CA TYR A 32 5.31 -2.98 14.29
C TYR A 32 5.00 -4.47 14.18
N HIS A 33 4.03 -4.82 13.32
CA HIS A 33 3.62 -6.21 13.11
C HIS A 33 3.96 -6.66 11.68
N ILE A 34 4.70 -7.78 11.54
CA ILE A 34 5.05 -8.33 10.21
C ILE A 34 3.82 -8.75 9.40
N ASN A 35 2.75 -9.17 10.09
CA ASN A 35 1.51 -9.60 9.46
C ASN A 35 0.84 -8.49 8.65
N HIS A 36 1.04 -7.22 8.97
CA HIS A 36 0.49 -6.14 8.15
C HIS A 36 1.10 -6.16 6.74
N VAL A 37 2.42 -6.34 6.63
CA VAL A 37 3.12 -6.43 5.35
C VAL A 37 2.78 -7.74 4.64
N ASN A 38 2.68 -8.86 5.37
CA ASN A 38 2.30 -10.16 4.80
C ASN A 38 0.87 -10.14 4.23
N SER A 39 -0.08 -9.52 4.94
CA SER A 39 -1.45 -9.34 4.48
C SER A 39 -1.51 -8.44 3.26
N LEU A 40 -0.78 -7.31 3.26
CA LEU A 40 -0.68 -6.42 2.10
C LEU A 40 -0.17 -7.19 0.86
N HIS A 41 0.92 -7.95 1.02
CA HIS A 41 1.51 -8.72 -0.07
C HIS A 41 0.55 -9.81 -0.59
N SER A 42 -0.12 -10.52 0.32
CA SER A 42 -1.09 -11.56 -0.04
C SER A 42 -2.29 -10.98 -0.79
N ASN A 43 -2.84 -9.86 -0.31
CA ASN A 43 -3.96 -9.18 -0.95
C ASN A 43 -3.58 -8.63 -2.33
N LEU A 44 -2.39 -8.05 -2.46
CA LEU A 44 -1.87 -7.60 -3.75
C LEU A 44 -1.73 -8.75 -4.74
N LYS A 45 -1.20 -9.90 -4.31
CA LYS A 45 -1.07 -11.10 -5.14
C LYS A 45 -2.42 -11.61 -5.63
N ILE A 46 -3.41 -11.72 -4.73
CA ILE A 46 -4.78 -12.13 -5.07
C ILE A 46 -5.41 -11.15 -6.06
N TRP A 47 -5.21 -9.84 -5.84
CA TRP A 47 -5.72 -8.81 -6.74
C TRP A 47 -5.10 -8.91 -8.14
N LEU A 48 -3.79 -9.13 -8.24
CA LEU A 48 -3.08 -9.30 -9.51
C LEU A 48 -3.50 -10.59 -10.26
N TYR A 49 -3.90 -11.64 -9.55
CA TYR A 49 -4.35 -12.91 -10.15
C TYR A 49 -5.58 -12.77 -11.04
N ARG A 50 -6.35 -11.68 -10.87
CA ARG A 50 -7.54 -11.38 -11.67
C ARG A 50 -7.22 -10.99 -13.11
N PHE A 51 -5.97 -10.59 -13.38
CA PHE A 51 -5.53 -10.22 -14.73
C PHE A 51 -4.94 -11.45 -15.46
N ARG A 52 -5.19 -11.56 -16.77
CA ARG A 52 -4.66 -12.64 -17.63
C ARG A 52 -3.20 -12.38 -18.03
N GLY A 53 -2.36 -12.09 -17.04
CA GLY A 53 -0.99 -11.61 -17.21
C GLY A 53 -0.83 -10.15 -16.78
N VAL A 54 0.26 -9.87 -16.07
CA VAL A 54 0.63 -8.53 -15.60
C VAL A 54 1.81 -8.05 -16.42
N SER A 55 1.61 -6.99 -17.19
CA SER A 55 2.70 -6.39 -17.96
C SER A 55 3.64 -5.61 -17.05
N THR A 56 4.93 -5.96 -17.07
CA THR A 56 5.97 -5.27 -16.29
C THR A 56 6.09 -3.80 -16.67
N LYS A 57 5.86 -3.44 -17.95
CA LYS A 57 5.83 -2.06 -18.44
C LYS A 57 4.80 -1.18 -17.71
N PHE A 58 3.69 -1.77 -17.30
CA PHE A 58 2.59 -1.05 -16.66
C PHE A 58 2.49 -1.34 -15.15
N LEU A 59 3.48 -2.00 -14.56
CA LEU A 59 3.51 -2.31 -13.13
C LEU A 59 3.24 -1.09 -12.23
N PRO A 60 3.79 0.12 -12.51
CA PRO A 60 3.45 1.32 -11.74
C PRO A 60 1.95 1.64 -11.75
N ASN A 61 1.27 1.42 -12.88
CA ASN A 61 -0.16 1.70 -13.02
C ASN A 61 -0.99 0.71 -12.18
N TYR A 62 -0.62 -0.57 -12.19
CA TYR A 62 -1.25 -1.58 -11.33
C TYR A 62 -1.09 -1.23 -9.84
N MET A 63 0.12 -0.82 -9.42
CA MET A 63 0.38 -0.44 -8.03
C MET A 63 -0.42 0.80 -7.61
N SER A 64 -0.48 1.82 -8.48
CA SER A 64 -1.29 3.02 -8.24
C SER A 64 -2.77 2.69 -8.12
N TRP A 65 -3.30 1.81 -8.98
CA TRP A 65 -4.68 1.38 -8.91
C TRP A 65 -4.97 0.57 -7.64
N TYR A 66 -4.11 -0.37 -7.29
CA TYR A 66 -4.24 -1.14 -6.05
C TYR A 66 -4.24 -0.23 -4.81
N LYS A 67 -3.31 0.73 -4.76
CA LYS A 67 -3.24 1.73 -3.68
C LYS A 67 -4.54 2.55 -3.58
N TRP A 68 -5.08 2.98 -4.72
CA TRP A 68 -6.36 3.70 -4.77
C TRP A 68 -7.50 2.84 -4.22
N LEU A 69 -7.62 1.58 -4.67
CA LEU A 69 -8.66 0.66 -4.18
C LEU A 69 -8.58 0.43 -2.67
N GLN A 70 -7.37 0.28 -2.14
CA GLN A 70 -7.14 0.05 -0.71
C GLN A 70 -7.45 1.29 0.14
N SER A 71 -7.26 2.50 -0.41
CA SER A 71 -7.50 3.76 0.29
C SER A 71 -8.99 4.04 0.51
N PHE A 72 -9.85 3.47 -0.33
CA PHE A 72 -11.31 3.62 -0.28
C PHE A 72 -12.01 2.26 -0.03
N SER A 73 -11.34 1.32 0.62
CA SER A 73 -11.89 -0.03 0.85
C SER A 73 -13.05 -0.05 1.85
N SER A 74 -13.16 0.96 2.72
CA SER A 74 -14.24 1.14 3.69
C SER A 74 -15.48 1.86 3.12
N ASP A 75 -15.33 2.51 1.97
CA ASP A 75 -16.39 3.33 1.40
C ASP A 75 -17.44 2.47 0.71
N LYS A 76 -18.70 2.94 0.72
CA LYS A 76 -19.78 2.30 -0.05
C LYS A 76 -19.42 2.32 -1.54
N GLU A 77 -19.69 1.23 -2.25
CA GLU A 77 -19.37 1.07 -3.68
C GLU A 77 -19.90 2.24 -4.55
N VAL A 78 -21.07 2.79 -4.22
CA VAL A 78 -21.63 3.96 -4.92
C VAL A 78 -20.73 5.20 -4.80
N ILE A 79 -20.12 5.42 -3.64
CA ILE A 79 -19.19 6.55 -3.39
C ILE A 79 -17.87 6.29 -4.14
N LYS A 80 -17.39 5.05 -4.10
CA LYS A 80 -16.18 4.61 -4.78
C LYS A 80 -16.25 4.82 -6.28
N THR A 81 -17.36 4.42 -6.92
CA THR A 81 -17.55 4.61 -8.37
C THR A 81 -17.58 6.10 -8.75
N LYS A 82 -18.25 6.95 -7.96
CA LYS A 82 -18.24 8.40 -8.17
C LYS A 82 -16.83 8.98 -8.03
N ASN A 83 -16.10 8.60 -6.98
CA ASN A 83 -14.74 9.06 -6.75
C ASN A 83 -13.78 8.57 -7.86
N MET A 84 -13.96 7.35 -8.38
CA MET A 84 -13.15 6.83 -9.48
C MET A 84 -13.30 7.69 -10.73
N LEU A 85 -14.54 8.03 -11.09
CA LEU A 85 -14.82 8.88 -12.25
C LEU A 85 -14.16 10.25 -12.08
N ILE A 86 -14.36 10.90 -10.93
CA ILE A 86 -13.76 12.20 -10.61
C ILE A 86 -12.23 12.14 -10.67
N HIS A 87 -11.60 11.16 -10.03
CA HIS A 87 -10.15 11.03 -9.98
C HIS A 87 -9.52 10.60 -11.32
N SER A 88 -10.31 10.04 -12.25
CA SER A 88 -9.83 9.65 -13.58
C SER A 88 -9.65 10.85 -14.52
N VAL A 89 -10.44 11.91 -14.34
CA VAL A 89 -10.39 13.14 -15.15
C VAL A 89 -9.55 14.24 -14.55
N ILE A 90 -9.24 14.16 -13.25
CA ILE A 90 -8.36 15.11 -12.58
C ILE A 90 -6.90 14.67 -12.83
N PRO A 91 -6.02 15.53 -13.39
CA PRO A 91 -4.59 15.22 -13.49
C PRO A 91 -4.05 14.90 -12.09
N PHE A 92 -3.33 13.79 -11.97
CA PHE A 92 -2.82 13.23 -10.72
C PHE A 92 -2.08 14.29 -9.90
N VAL A 93 -2.78 14.92 -8.94
CA VAL A 93 -2.15 15.75 -7.93
C VAL A 93 -1.56 14.77 -6.93
N ASP A 94 -0.23 14.65 -6.92
CA ASP A 94 0.52 13.82 -5.97
C ASP A 94 0.06 14.17 -4.56
N THR A 95 -0.92 13.42 -4.07
CA THR A 95 -1.59 13.72 -2.81
C THR A 95 -0.65 13.18 -1.75
N LYS A 96 0.34 13.99 -1.40
CA LYS A 96 1.28 13.71 -0.31
C LYS A 96 0.48 13.17 0.86
N ILE A 97 0.96 12.09 1.46
CA ILE A 97 0.33 11.35 2.57
C ILE A 97 -0.21 12.28 3.68
N LYS A 98 0.37 13.48 3.84
CA LYS A 98 -0.14 14.57 4.69
C LYS A 98 -1.63 14.90 4.46
N GLY A 99 -2.12 14.94 3.21
CA GLY A 99 -3.52 15.27 2.90
C GLY A 99 -4.54 14.20 3.33
N TYR A 100 -4.11 12.96 3.55
CA TYR A 100 -4.98 11.90 4.07
C TYR A 100 -5.07 11.91 5.60
N LYS A 101 -4.03 12.39 6.30
CA LYS A 101 -3.98 12.46 7.76
C LYS A 101 -5.04 13.42 8.33
N GLU A 102 -5.34 14.50 7.62
CA GLU A 102 -6.30 15.52 8.04
C GLU A 102 -7.77 15.11 7.85
N ARG A 103 -8.07 14.07 7.04
CA ARG A 103 -9.45 13.61 6.82
C ARG A 103 -10.02 12.82 7.99
N VAL A 104 -9.19 12.18 8.81
CA VAL A 104 -9.64 11.44 10.01
C VAL A 104 -10.01 12.39 11.16
N LEU A 105 -9.43 13.59 11.20
CA LEU A 105 -9.61 14.55 12.30
C LEU A 105 -10.83 15.47 12.16
N LYS A 106 -11.60 15.39 11.08
CA LYS A 106 -12.80 16.24 10.85
C LYS A 106 -14.14 15.55 11.17
N LEU A 107 -14.11 14.36 11.77
CA LEU A 107 -15.30 13.60 12.17
C LEU A 107 -15.36 13.31 13.67
N LEU A 108 -14.64 14.08 14.47
CA LEU A 108 -14.86 14.29 15.91
C LEU A 108 -15.11 15.78 16.14
#